data_AF-A0A2H6A1U1-F1
#
_entry.id   AF-A0A2H6A1U1-F1
#
_cell.length_a   1.000
_cell.length_b   1.000
_cell.length_c   1.000
_cell.angle_alpha   90.00
_cell.angle_beta   90.00
_cell.angle_gamma   90.00
#
_symmetry.space_group_name_H-M   'P 1'
#
loop_
_entity.id
_entity.type
_entity.pdbx_description
1 polymer ?
#
loop_
_entity_poly.entity_id
_entity_poly.type
_entity_poly.pdbx_seq_one_letter_code
_entity_poly.pdbx_strand_id
1 'polypeptide(L)'
;MTWSLFRWTWQLESPLYVGMPPSGSLNRCRLYVPARALWGAVTAEIARAKAQNRFANYKDVGSKIQGHVRFTYLFPAERSGNEWHAWLPRYVEDKGLVWQREDATHHELSDRQLRMRLLSTRPSTAIEPSSDTAAEGSLRETECMNTWWRDREGKPGGPVGLVGYVFLHADLEKGIRDRLEQLELIMVGGDTRYGLGRLRRLTKITPPGDVFGCKVDLAKKDPEVETERVLAHAELNAKAQPQLCGNLELLRGWDYGKSDHRGAEIPPWVPGSASGAAYLWRINASGHWSLSSDAT
;
A
#
# COMPACT_ATOMS: atom_id res chain seq x y z
N MET A 1 -23.28 8.50 -10.19
CA MET A 1 -22.00 8.26 -9.50
C MET A 1 -20.91 8.19 -10.54
N THR A 2 -19.81 8.91 -10.33
CA THR A 2 -18.70 9.01 -11.29
C THR A 2 -17.72 7.85 -11.11
N TRP A 3 -17.61 7.36 -9.87
CA TRP A 3 -16.75 6.25 -9.49
C TRP A 3 -17.57 5.08 -8.94
N SER A 4 -17.11 3.86 -9.22
CA SER A 4 -17.54 2.62 -8.55
C SER A 4 -16.44 2.20 -7.57
N LEU A 5 -16.83 1.77 -6.36
CA LEU A 5 -15.89 1.36 -5.32
C LEU A 5 -15.93 -0.14 -5.11
N PHE A 6 -14.77 -0.76 -4.88
CA PHE A 6 -14.66 -2.20 -4.64
C PHE A 6 -13.59 -2.53 -3.61
N ARG A 7 -13.88 -3.47 -2.69
CA ARG A 7 -12.90 -3.98 -1.73
C ARG A 7 -12.04 -5.06 -2.38
N TRP A 8 -10.73 -4.93 -2.25
CA TRP A 8 -9.73 -5.87 -2.75
C TRP A 8 -9.04 -6.58 -1.59
N THR A 9 -9.15 -7.91 -1.57
CA THR A 9 -8.50 -8.78 -0.60
C THR A 9 -7.55 -9.73 -1.31
N TRP A 10 -6.30 -9.69 -0.90
CA TRP A 10 -5.21 -10.49 -1.47
C TRP A 10 -4.59 -11.38 -0.40
N GLN A 11 -4.38 -12.65 -0.69
CA GLN A 11 -3.51 -13.52 0.10
C GLN A 11 -2.06 -13.31 -0.33
N LEU A 12 -1.18 -13.18 0.67
CA LEU A 12 0.25 -13.16 0.46
C LEU A 12 0.79 -14.59 0.31
N GLU A 13 1.15 -15.00 -0.91
CA GLU A 13 1.62 -16.37 -1.21
C GLU A 13 3.14 -16.52 -1.15
N SER A 14 3.89 -15.41 -1.24
CA SER A 14 5.34 -15.40 -1.02
C SER A 14 5.76 -14.19 -0.21
N PRO A 15 6.92 -14.20 0.48
CA PRO A 15 7.34 -13.07 1.30
C PRO A 15 7.38 -11.78 0.48
N LEU A 16 6.98 -10.68 1.08
CA LEU A 16 6.86 -9.39 0.39
C LEU A 16 7.87 -8.39 0.95
N TYR A 17 8.65 -7.79 0.06
CA TYR A 17 9.52 -6.68 0.37
C TYR A 17 8.99 -5.38 -0.25
N VAL A 18 8.59 -4.43 0.60
CA VAL A 18 8.25 -3.06 0.20
C VAL A 18 9.26 -2.13 0.86
N GLY A 19 10.24 -1.65 0.09
CA GLY A 19 11.35 -0.88 0.64
C GLY A 19 10.94 0.45 1.30
N MET A 20 11.69 0.80 2.35
CA MET A 20 11.77 2.13 2.94
C MET A 20 13.24 2.46 3.23
N PRO A 21 13.60 3.70 3.62
CA PRO A 21 14.98 4.06 3.89
C PRO A 21 15.68 3.05 4.84
N PRO A 22 16.89 2.58 4.48
CA PRO A 22 17.58 1.53 5.24
C PRO A 22 18.08 2.04 6.59
N SER A 23 18.41 1.12 7.49
CA SER A 23 19.12 1.40 8.75
C SER A 23 20.44 0.63 8.76
N GLY A 24 21.53 1.32 8.41
CA GLY A 24 22.82 0.66 8.20
C GLY A 24 22.74 -0.38 7.08
N SER A 25 23.15 -1.62 7.36
CA SER A 25 23.08 -2.77 6.44
C SER A 25 21.70 -3.44 6.39
N LEU A 26 20.71 -2.96 7.17
CA LEU A 26 19.35 -3.46 7.16
C LEU A 26 18.47 -2.69 6.18
N ASN A 27 18.09 -3.36 5.10
CA ASN A 27 17.04 -2.94 4.19
C ASN A 27 15.68 -3.16 4.86
N ARG A 28 15.02 -2.06 5.22
CA ARG A 28 13.77 -2.09 5.98
C ARG A 28 12.55 -2.26 5.08
N CYS A 29 11.53 -2.93 5.61
CA CYS A 29 10.27 -3.18 4.91
C CYS A 29 9.12 -2.38 5.55
N ARG A 30 8.29 -1.79 4.70
CA ARG A 30 6.99 -1.22 5.10
C ARG A 30 6.02 -2.33 5.46
N LEU A 31 5.12 -2.01 6.38
CA LEU A 31 4.03 -2.90 6.78
C LEU A 31 2.79 -2.80 5.88
N TYR A 32 2.80 -1.89 4.90
CA TYR A 32 1.72 -1.68 3.93
C TYR A 32 2.28 -1.58 2.51
N VAL A 33 1.41 -1.81 1.52
CA VAL A 33 1.74 -1.64 0.09
C VAL A 33 1.19 -0.31 -0.41
N PRO A 34 2.06 0.64 -0.80
CA PRO A 34 1.61 1.90 -1.41
C PRO A 34 0.85 1.68 -2.72
N ALA A 35 -0.13 2.54 -2.98
CA ALA A 35 -0.93 2.53 -4.21
C ALA A 35 -0.07 2.57 -5.48
N ARG A 36 1.04 3.32 -5.47
CA ARG A 36 2.00 3.34 -6.59
C ARG A 36 2.59 1.96 -6.90
N ALA A 37 2.93 1.17 -5.89
CA ALA A 37 3.45 -0.18 -6.09
C ALA A 37 2.37 -1.10 -6.67
N LEU A 38 1.13 -0.97 -6.18
CA LEU A 38 -0.02 -1.70 -6.71
C LEU A 38 -0.31 -1.31 -8.16
N TRP A 39 -0.33 -0.02 -8.49
CA TRP A 39 -0.49 0.49 -9.86
C TRP A 39 0.55 -0.11 -10.81
N GLY A 40 1.82 -0.14 -10.40
CA GLY A 40 2.90 -0.72 -11.20
C GLY A 40 2.69 -2.22 -11.46
N ALA A 41 2.32 -2.98 -10.43
CA ALA A 41 2.05 -4.41 -10.52
C ALA A 41 0.84 -4.70 -11.44
N VAL A 42 -0.27 -3.99 -11.24
CA VAL A 42 -1.50 -4.13 -12.05
C VAL A 42 -1.25 -3.74 -13.50
N THR A 43 -0.53 -2.63 -13.74
CA THR A 43 -0.14 -2.18 -15.08
C THR A 43 0.69 -3.25 -15.78
N ALA A 44 1.66 -3.84 -15.08
CA ALA A 44 2.51 -4.86 -15.65
C ALA A 44 1.73 -6.09 -16.10
N GLU A 45 0.82 -6.60 -15.25
CA GLU A 45 0.00 -7.77 -15.58
C GLU A 45 -0.97 -7.50 -16.74
N ILE A 46 -1.66 -6.36 -16.74
CA ILE A 46 -2.61 -6.01 -17.80
C ILE A 46 -1.87 -5.76 -19.13
N ALA A 47 -0.73 -5.06 -19.10
CA ALA A 47 0.04 -4.80 -20.30
C ALA A 47 0.58 -6.09 -20.92
N ARG A 48 1.07 -7.03 -20.11
CA ARG A 48 1.53 -8.36 -20.58
C ARG A 48 0.37 -9.17 -21.16
N ALA A 49 -0.77 -9.20 -20.49
CA ALA A 49 -1.97 -9.92 -20.96
C ALA A 49 -2.49 -9.37 -22.30
N LYS A 50 -2.38 -8.05 -22.53
CA LYS A 50 -2.76 -7.41 -23.81
C LYS A 50 -1.73 -7.63 -24.92
N ALA A 51 -0.47 -7.91 -24.58
CA ALA A 51 0.61 -7.86 -25.55
C ALA A 51 0.63 -9.03 -26.56
N GLN A 52 -0.04 -10.15 -26.30
CA GLN A 52 -0.23 -11.29 -27.24
C GLN A 52 0.97 -11.53 -28.20
N ASN A 53 2.18 -11.67 -27.65
CA ASN A 53 3.48 -11.87 -28.33
C ASN A 53 4.22 -10.64 -28.89
N ARG A 54 3.77 -9.41 -28.58
CA ARG A 54 4.48 -8.15 -28.86
C ARG A 54 5.13 -7.59 -27.60
N PHE A 55 5.97 -6.57 -27.75
CA PHE A 55 6.45 -5.82 -26.60
C PHE A 55 5.28 -5.11 -25.92
N ALA A 56 5.10 -5.31 -24.62
CA ALA A 56 3.99 -4.74 -23.88
C ALA A 56 4.11 -3.22 -23.77
N ASN A 57 3.03 -2.49 -24.07
CA ASN A 57 2.98 -1.04 -23.95
C ASN A 57 2.63 -0.62 -22.52
N TYR A 58 3.60 -0.71 -21.61
CA TYR A 58 3.42 -0.37 -20.19
C TYR A 58 3.05 1.10 -19.98
N LYS A 59 3.57 2.01 -20.80
CA LYS A 59 3.32 3.46 -20.65
C LYS A 59 1.87 3.81 -20.94
N ASP A 60 1.31 3.34 -22.06
CA ASP A 60 -0.09 3.60 -22.41
C ASP A 60 -1.06 2.99 -21.38
N VAL A 61 -0.86 1.71 -21.05
CA VAL A 61 -1.70 1.01 -20.07
C VAL A 61 -1.60 1.68 -18.70
N GLY A 62 -0.40 2.03 -18.27
CA GLY A 62 -0.16 2.70 -16.99
C GLY A 62 -0.85 4.05 -16.90
N SER A 63 -0.75 4.88 -17.93
CA SER A 63 -1.43 6.18 -17.99
C SER A 63 -2.95 6.05 -17.97
N LYS A 64 -3.52 5.08 -18.69
CA LYS A 64 -4.98 4.84 -18.69
C LYS A 64 -5.50 4.41 -17.33
N ILE A 65 -4.79 3.49 -16.66
CA ILE A 65 -5.10 3.08 -15.29
C ILE A 65 -4.96 4.27 -14.34
N GLN A 66 -3.86 5.01 -14.41
CA GLN A 66 -3.62 6.16 -13.54
C GLN A 66 -4.69 7.26 -13.71
N GLY A 67 -5.22 7.47 -14.92
CA GLY A 67 -6.30 8.43 -15.17
C GLY A 67 -7.64 8.02 -14.56
N HIS A 68 -8.01 6.74 -14.64
CA HIS A 68 -9.38 6.26 -14.41
C HIS A 68 -9.52 5.26 -13.26
N VAL A 69 -8.44 4.96 -12.56
CA VAL A 69 -8.41 4.05 -11.41
C VAL A 69 -7.72 4.74 -10.25
N ARG A 70 -8.28 4.59 -9.05
CA ARG A 70 -7.62 4.98 -7.80
C ARG A 70 -7.48 3.75 -6.92
N PHE A 71 -6.38 3.68 -6.20
CA PHE A 71 -6.12 2.63 -5.24
C PHE A 71 -5.90 3.26 -3.87
N THR A 72 -6.45 2.65 -2.83
CA THR A 72 -5.93 2.86 -1.48
C THR A 72 -4.61 2.10 -1.32
N TYR A 73 -3.97 2.26 -0.17
CA TYR A 73 -2.88 1.36 0.20
C TYR A 73 -3.46 0.00 0.58
N LEU A 74 -2.67 -1.06 0.45
CA LEU A 74 -3.02 -2.36 1.00
C LEU A 74 -2.40 -2.49 2.39
N PHE A 75 -3.22 -2.88 3.37
CA PHE A 75 -2.83 -3.07 4.76
C PHE A 75 -2.86 -4.55 5.14
N PRO A 76 -1.99 -4.99 6.05
CA PRO A 76 -1.92 -6.39 6.46
C PRO A 76 -3.18 -6.77 7.21
N ALA A 77 -3.73 -7.94 6.91
CA ALA A 77 -5.01 -8.39 7.40
C ALA A 77 -4.94 -9.80 7.99
N GLU A 78 -5.76 -10.02 9.01
CA GLU A 78 -6.00 -11.32 9.61
C GLU A 78 -7.37 -11.84 9.19
N ARG A 79 -7.50 -13.17 9.08
CA ARG A 79 -8.77 -13.81 8.81
C ARG A 79 -9.50 -14.10 10.12
N SER A 80 -10.73 -13.63 10.25
CA SER A 80 -11.66 -14.00 11.33
C SER A 80 -12.89 -14.64 10.71
N GLY A 81 -13.10 -15.94 10.95
CA GLY A 81 -14.11 -16.71 10.22
C GLY A 81 -13.88 -16.68 8.70
N ASN A 82 -14.85 -16.12 7.98
CA ASN A 82 -14.82 -15.96 6.51
C ASN A 82 -14.38 -14.56 6.05
N GLU A 83 -14.15 -13.63 6.98
CA GLU A 83 -13.80 -12.24 6.68
C GLU A 83 -12.33 -11.96 6.93
N TRP A 84 -11.82 -10.95 6.22
CA TRP A 84 -10.48 -10.42 6.42
C TRP A 84 -10.58 -9.03 7.01
N HIS A 85 -9.88 -8.78 8.11
CA HIS A 85 -9.88 -7.50 8.80
C HIS A 85 -8.49 -6.89 8.76
N ALA A 86 -8.41 -5.67 8.24
CA ALA A 86 -7.14 -4.96 8.10
C ALA A 86 -6.64 -4.45 9.46
N TRP A 87 -5.33 -4.47 9.65
CA TRP A 87 -4.63 -3.72 10.68
C TRP A 87 -4.29 -2.34 10.12
N LEU A 88 -4.92 -1.32 10.70
CA LEU A 88 -4.82 0.05 10.23
C LEU A 88 -3.97 0.88 11.20
N PRO A 89 -3.00 1.66 10.71
CA PRO A 89 -2.14 2.47 11.56
C PRO A 89 -2.94 3.63 12.17
N ARG A 90 -2.56 4.05 13.37
CA ARG A 90 -3.05 5.26 14.02
C ARG A 90 -1.98 5.79 14.97
N TYR A 91 -1.71 7.08 14.91
CA TYR A 91 -0.92 7.77 15.92
C TYR A 91 -1.82 8.10 17.11
N VAL A 92 -1.36 7.73 18.30
CA VAL A 92 -2.05 8.04 19.55
C VAL A 92 -1.05 8.77 20.45
N GLU A 93 -1.49 9.89 21.01
CA GLU A 93 -0.71 10.66 21.98
C GLU A 93 -0.25 9.74 23.14
N ASP A 94 0.96 9.95 23.65
CA ASP A 94 1.65 9.12 24.66
C ASP A 94 2.00 7.67 24.27
N LYS A 95 1.42 7.10 23.21
CA LYS A 95 1.72 5.73 22.74
C LYS A 95 2.54 5.69 21.45
N GLY A 96 2.47 6.74 20.64
CA GLY A 96 3.05 6.78 19.31
C GLY A 96 2.22 6.01 18.28
N LEU A 97 2.88 5.40 17.29
CA LEU A 97 2.21 4.62 16.25
C LEU A 97 1.72 3.27 16.79
N VAL A 98 0.41 3.08 16.73
CA VAL A 98 -0.27 1.81 17.02
C VAL A 98 -1.02 1.30 15.79
N TRP A 99 -1.44 0.05 15.86
CA TRP A 99 -2.18 -0.65 14.81
C TRP A 99 -3.48 -1.18 15.39
N GLN A 100 -4.60 -0.78 14.80
CA GLN A 100 -5.94 -1.13 15.22
C GLN A 100 -6.60 -2.03 14.18
N ARG A 101 -7.23 -3.11 14.62
CA ARG A 101 -7.93 -4.02 13.70
C ARG A 101 -9.30 -3.46 13.34
N GLU A 102 -9.68 -3.58 12.07
CA GLU A 102 -10.91 -3.01 11.49
C GLU A 102 -12.19 -3.40 12.26
N ASP A 103 -12.29 -4.64 12.74
CA ASP A 103 -13.43 -5.18 13.50
C ASP A 103 -13.33 -4.97 15.02
N ALA A 104 -12.19 -4.51 15.52
CA ALA A 104 -11.90 -4.41 16.95
C ALA A 104 -11.04 -3.19 17.24
N THR A 105 -11.63 -2.00 17.13
CA THR A 105 -10.93 -0.71 17.30
C THR A 105 -10.33 -0.53 18.70
N HIS A 106 -10.85 -1.23 19.71
CA HIS A 106 -10.29 -1.26 21.07
C HIS A 106 -9.11 -2.23 21.23
N HIS A 107 -8.88 -3.11 20.25
CA HIS A 107 -7.73 -4.00 20.22
C HIS A 107 -6.62 -3.36 19.40
N GLU A 108 -5.61 -2.86 20.10
CA GLU A 108 -4.44 -2.21 19.51
C GLU A 108 -3.15 -3.01 19.76
N LEU A 109 -2.25 -2.96 18.78
CA LEU A 109 -0.88 -3.42 18.91
C LEU A 109 0.07 -2.23 18.72
N SER A 110 1.14 -2.16 19.50
CA SER A 110 2.23 -1.22 19.21
C SER A 110 2.89 -1.56 17.86
N ASP A 111 3.52 -0.56 17.21
CA ASP A 111 4.28 -0.80 15.98
C ASP A 111 5.31 -1.93 16.13
N ARG A 112 6.01 -1.98 17.27
CA ARG A 112 6.97 -3.05 17.60
C ARG A 112 6.29 -4.42 17.61
N GLN A 113 5.13 -4.55 18.25
CA GLN A 113 4.41 -5.82 18.30
C GLN A 113 3.96 -6.27 16.92
N LEU A 114 3.38 -5.37 16.10
CA LEU A 114 2.97 -5.73 14.76
C LEU A 114 4.18 -6.14 13.89
N ARG A 115 5.29 -5.40 13.96
CA ARG A 115 6.56 -5.75 13.29
C ARG A 115 7.05 -7.15 13.70
N MET A 116 7.09 -7.47 14.99
CA MET A 116 7.50 -8.79 15.46
C MET A 116 6.60 -9.91 14.95
N ARG A 117 5.28 -9.67 14.86
CA ARG A 117 4.36 -10.68 14.35
C ARG A 117 4.49 -10.91 12.84
N LEU A 118 4.90 -9.89 12.09
CA LEU A 118 4.76 -9.89 10.63
C LEU A 118 6.09 -9.90 9.83
N LEU A 119 7.15 -9.24 10.31
CA LEU A 119 8.40 -9.08 9.55
C LEU A 119 9.45 -10.13 9.94
N SER A 120 10.04 -10.81 8.97
CA SER A 120 11.29 -11.57 9.15
C SER A 120 12.45 -10.90 8.44
N THR A 121 13.67 -11.20 8.87
CA THR A 121 14.90 -10.68 8.25
C THR A 121 15.58 -11.81 7.48
N ARG A 122 16.07 -11.49 6.27
CA ARG A 122 16.80 -12.41 5.41
C ARG A 122 18.22 -11.90 5.18
N PRO A 123 19.26 -12.58 5.69
CA PRO A 123 20.64 -12.22 5.41
C PRO A 123 21.00 -12.58 3.97
N SER A 124 21.85 -11.77 3.34
CA SER A 124 22.35 -12.00 1.99
C SER A 124 23.71 -11.33 1.81
N THR A 125 24.55 -11.90 0.94
CA THR A 125 25.86 -11.34 0.57
C THR A 125 26.06 -11.55 -0.94
N ALA A 126 26.83 -10.67 -1.58
CA ALA A 126 27.27 -10.92 -2.95
C ALA A 126 28.40 -11.96 -2.94
N ILE A 127 28.52 -12.71 -4.04
CA ILE A 127 29.60 -13.68 -4.26
C ILE A 127 30.65 -13.00 -5.13
N GLU A 128 31.91 -13.04 -4.69
CA GLU A 128 33.09 -12.56 -5.41
C GLU A 128 33.45 -13.58 -6.51
N PRO A 129 33.30 -13.25 -7.81
CA PRO A 129 33.46 -14.23 -8.88
C PRO A 129 34.85 -14.83 -8.99
N SER A 130 35.88 -14.08 -8.58
CA SER A 130 37.28 -14.51 -8.68
C SER A 130 37.68 -15.58 -7.66
N SER A 131 36.96 -15.68 -6.54
CA SER A 131 37.33 -16.56 -5.41
C SER A 131 36.19 -17.46 -4.93
N ASP A 132 34.96 -17.25 -5.42
CA ASP A 132 33.74 -17.90 -4.93
C ASP A 132 33.53 -17.71 -3.41
N THR A 133 34.01 -16.58 -2.88
CA THR A 133 33.84 -16.18 -1.48
C THR A 133 32.83 -15.05 -1.34
N ALA A 134 32.44 -14.72 -0.10
CA ALA A 134 31.60 -13.55 0.15
C ALA A 134 32.36 -12.26 -0.19
N ALA A 135 31.78 -11.43 -1.06
CA ALA A 135 32.36 -10.14 -1.41
C ALA A 135 32.38 -9.22 -0.17
N GLU A 136 33.54 -8.62 0.10
CA GLU A 136 33.74 -7.76 1.26
C GLU A 136 32.75 -6.59 1.27
N GLY A 137 32.20 -6.29 2.45
CA GLY A 137 31.25 -5.19 2.65
C GLY A 137 29.88 -5.38 1.98
N SER A 138 29.61 -6.54 1.37
CA SER A 138 28.35 -6.76 0.64
C SER A 138 27.22 -7.38 1.48
N LEU A 139 27.54 -7.82 2.70
CA LEU A 139 26.59 -8.38 3.66
C LEU A 139 25.48 -7.37 3.97
N ARG A 140 24.25 -7.80 3.74
CA ARG A 140 23.05 -7.01 3.98
C ARG A 140 21.92 -7.89 4.47
N GLU A 141 21.05 -7.30 5.25
CA GLU A 141 19.85 -7.94 5.74
C GLU A 141 18.62 -7.27 5.11
N THR A 142 17.63 -8.04 4.71
CA THR A 142 16.39 -7.51 4.14
C THR A 142 15.20 -7.96 4.97
N GLU A 143 14.49 -7.00 5.56
CA GLU A 143 13.18 -7.25 6.17
C GLU A 143 12.17 -7.66 5.08
N CYS A 144 11.33 -8.63 5.36
CA CYS A 144 10.23 -9.06 4.49
C CYS A 144 9.00 -9.33 5.33
N MET A 145 7.83 -8.96 4.81
CA MET A 145 6.55 -9.41 5.33
C MET A 145 6.39 -10.92 5.10
N ASN A 146 6.13 -11.67 6.17
CA ASN A 146 5.89 -13.12 6.10
C ASN A 146 4.51 -13.43 5.51
N THR A 147 4.38 -14.64 4.96
CA THR A 147 3.10 -15.17 4.43
C THR A 147 2.15 -15.66 5.53
N TRP A 148 2.65 -15.82 6.76
CA TRP A 148 1.90 -16.25 7.93
C TRP A 148 2.20 -15.32 9.11
N TRP A 149 1.17 -14.98 9.87
CA TRP A 149 1.30 -14.25 11.12
C TRP A 149 2.09 -15.08 12.13
N ARG A 150 2.71 -14.43 13.11
CA ARG A 150 3.28 -15.10 14.29
C ARG A 150 2.54 -14.68 15.55
N ASP A 151 2.43 -15.58 16.51
CA ASP A 151 2.02 -15.27 17.88
C ASP A 151 3.19 -14.65 18.68
N ARG A 152 3.00 -14.45 19.99
CA ARG A 152 4.02 -13.82 20.85
C ARG A 152 5.22 -14.73 21.08
N GLU A 153 5.01 -16.04 20.98
CA GLU A 153 6.00 -17.10 21.11
C GLU A 153 6.70 -17.39 19.77
N GLY A 154 6.33 -16.67 18.70
CA GLY A 154 6.91 -16.80 17.37
C GLY A 154 6.35 -17.97 16.54
N LYS A 155 5.31 -18.65 17.02
CA LYS A 155 4.69 -19.77 16.32
C LYS A 155 3.80 -19.25 15.17
N PRO A 156 3.71 -20.00 14.05
CA PRO A 156 2.83 -19.63 12.95
C PRO A 156 1.36 -19.56 13.39
N GLY A 157 0.72 -18.43 13.07
CA GLY A 157 -0.72 -18.19 13.21
C GLY A 157 -1.45 -18.47 11.91
N GLY A 158 -2.37 -17.58 11.52
CA GLY A 158 -3.08 -17.67 10.24
C GLY A 158 -2.30 -17.08 9.05
N PRO A 159 -2.76 -17.31 7.80
CA PRO A 159 -2.17 -16.70 6.62
C PRO A 159 -2.32 -15.17 6.65
N VAL A 160 -1.37 -14.46 6.04
CA VAL A 160 -1.40 -13.01 5.90
C VAL A 160 -2.20 -12.62 4.67
N GLY A 161 -3.19 -11.75 4.90
CA GLY A 161 -3.92 -11.05 3.85
C GLY A 161 -3.41 -9.63 3.69
N LEU A 162 -3.75 -9.02 2.57
CA LEU A 162 -3.57 -7.60 2.28
C LEU A 162 -4.90 -7.06 1.76
N VAL A 163 -5.46 -6.08 2.49
CA VAL A 163 -6.77 -5.49 2.18
C VAL A 163 -6.61 -4.04 1.79
N GLY A 164 -7.30 -3.63 0.73
CA GLY A 164 -7.49 -2.24 0.33
C GLY A 164 -8.66 -2.12 -0.62
N TYR A 165 -8.73 -1.00 -1.34
CA TYR A 165 -9.87 -0.66 -2.18
C TYR A 165 -9.41 -0.14 -3.54
N VAL A 166 -10.23 -0.41 -4.55
CA VAL A 166 -10.07 0.12 -5.90
C VAL A 166 -11.32 0.92 -6.27
N PHE A 167 -11.09 2.10 -6.83
CA PHE A 167 -12.13 2.95 -7.40
C PHE A 167 -11.98 2.92 -8.92
N LEU A 168 -13.06 2.62 -9.62
CA LEU A 168 -13.12 2.59 -11.08
C LEU A 168 -13.98 3.73 -11.59
N HIS A 169 -13.42 4.61 -12.42
CA HIS A 169 -14.17 5.67 -13.08
C HIS A 169 -15.13 5.08 -14.12
N ALA A 170 -16.27 5.72 -14.33
CA ALA A 170 -17.27 5.30 -15.31
C ALA A 170 -16.69 5.22 -16.75
N ASP A 171 -15.82 6.17 -17.10
CA ASP A 171 -15.18 6.27 -18.43
C ASP A 171 -13.98 5.33 -18.63
N LEU A 172 -13.72 4.41 -17.69
CA LEU A 172 -12.64 3.45 -17.84
C LEU A 172 -12.85 2.56 -19.07
N GLU A 173 -11.84 2.48 -19.94
CA GLU A 173 -11.83 1.62 -21.13
C GLU A 173 -12.26 0.19 -20.76
N LYS A 174 -13.34 -0.30 -21.41
CA LYS A 174 -13.93 -1.62 -21.12
C LYS A 174 -12.89 -2.76 -21.10
N GLY A 175 -11.96 -2.77 -22.07
CA GLY A 175 -10.93 -3.80 -22.13
C GLY A 175 -9.92 -3.77 -20.97
N ILE A 176 -9.71 -2.61 -20.33
CA ILE A 176 -8.91 -2.52 -19.09
C ILE A 176 -9.77 -2.94 -17.90
N ARG A 177 -11.03 -2.49 -17.85
CA ARG A 177 -11.98 -2.86 -16.79
C ARG A 177 -12.15 -4.37 -16.68
N ASP A 178 -12.43 -5.06 -17.78
CA ASP A 178 -12.62 -6.51 -17.82
C ASP A 178 -11.37 -7.24 -17.29
N ARG A 179 -10.18 -6.75 -17.64
CA ARG A 179 -8.91 -7.33 -17.16
C ARG A 179 -8.63 -7.06 -15.68
N LEU A 180 -8.98 -5.88 -15.17
CA LEU A 180 -8.90 -5.58 -13.73
C LEU A 180 -9.83 -6.48 -12.93
N GLU A 181 -11.05 -6.69 -13.42
CA GLU A 181 -12.03 -7.53 -12.75
C GLU A 181 -11.59 -9.01 -12.72
N GLN A 182 -10.97 -9.48 -13.81
CA GLN A 182 -10.38 -10.82 -13.96
C GLN A 182 -8.98 -10.99 -13.33
N LEU A 183 -8.40 -9.95 -12.74
CA LEU A 183 -7.04 -10.01 -12.20
C LEU A 183 -6.98 -10.91 -10.96
N GLU A 184 -6.35 -12.08 -11.09
CA GLU A 184 -6.25 -13.07 -10.01
C GLU A 184 -4.92 -13.03 -9.26
N LEU A 185 -3.85 -12.61 -9.94
CA LEU A 185 -2.48 -12.71 -9.44
C LEU A 185 -1.69 -11.48 -9.84
N ILE A 186 -0.91 -10.94 -8.91
CA ILE A 186 0.08 -9.89 -9.18
C ILE A 186 1.39 -10.16 -8.44
N MET A 187 2.48 -9.60 -8.97
CA MET A 187 3.78 -9.56 -8.31
C MET A 187 4.09 -8.11 -7.92
N VAL A 188 4.22 -7.82 -6.63
CA VAL A 188 4.39 -6.45 -6.11
C VAL A 188 5.63 -6.32 -5.21
N GLY A 189 6.24 -5.14 -5.20
CA GLY A 189 7.39 -4.85 -4.35
C GLY A 189 8.75 -5.10 -5.02
N GLY A 190 9.79 -5.21 -4.20
CA GLY A 190 11.17 -5.50 -4.62
C GLY A 190 11.42 -6.99 -4.79
N ASP A 191 12.47 -7.32 -5.55
CA ASP A 191 12.96 -8.69 -5.75
C ASP A 191 11.91 -9.71 -6.24
N THR A 192 10.92 -9.22 -6.99
CA THR A 192 9.88 -10.06 -7.61
C THR A 192 10.45 -11.12 -8.57
N ARG A 193 11.60 -10.84 -9.20
CA ARG A 193 12.35 -11.80 -10.03
C ARG A 193 12.89 -12.99 -9.23
N TYR A 194 13.10 -12.83 -7.93
CA TYR A 194 13.54 -13.88 -7.01
C TYR A 194 12.37 -14.52 -6.25
N GLY A 195 11.14 -14.32 -6.73
CA GLY A 195 9.94 -14.97 -6.19
C GLY A 195 9.25 -14.23 -5.04
N LEU A 196 9.71 -13.03 -4.67
CA LEU A 196 9.04 -12.23 -3.64
C LEU A 196 7.75 -11.54 -4.16
N GLY A 197 6.84 -11.23 -3.25
CA GLY A 197 5.73 -10.33 -3.51
C GLY A 197 4.56 -10.91 -4.30
N ARG A 198 4.37 -12.22 -4.28
CA ARG A 198 3.28 -12.90 -4.97
C ARG A 198 1.97 -12.73 -4.19
N LEU A 199 1.00 -12.05 -4.78
CA LEU A 199 -0.33 -11.83 -4.21
C LEU A 199 -1.40 -12.50 -5.06
N ARG A 200 -2.21 -13.36 -4.43
CA ARG A 200 -3.41 -13.96 -5.06
C ARG A 200 -4.67 -13.32 -4.52
N ARG A 201 -5.58 -12.92 -5.41
CA ARG A 201 -6.85 -12.34 -5.03
C ARG A 201 -7.80 -13.42 -4.49
N LEU A 202 -8.37 -13.18 -3.31
CA LEU A 202 -9.24 -14.15 -2.62
C LEU A 202 -10.72 -13.98 -2.93
N THR A 203 -11.17 -12.73 -3.11
CA THR A 203 -12.60 -12.43 -3.25
C THR A 203 -12.86 -11.73 -4.58
N LYS A 204 -13.99 -12.07 -5.20
CA LYS A 204 -14.55 -11.23 -6.26
C LYS A 204 -14.85 -9.85 -5.69
N ILE A 205 -14.80 -8.88 -6.59
CA ILE A 205 -15.08 -7.49 -6.27
C ILE A 205 -16.50 -7.41 -5.69
N THR A 206 -16.63 -7.07 -4.40
CA THR A 206 -17.91 -6.71 -3.79
C THR A 206 -17.95 -5.20 -3.64
N PRO A 207 -19.02 -4.52 -4.09
CA PRO A 207 -19.18 -3.09 -3.83
C PRO A 207 -19.33 -2.86 -2.33
N PRO A 208 -18.41 -2.16 -1.65
CA PRO A 208 -18.58 -1.75 -0.27
C PRO A 208 -19.31 -0.40 -0.23
N GLY A 209 -19.93 -0.10 0.92
CA GLY A 209 -20.51 1.22 1.18
C GLY A 209 -19.50 2.24 1.72
N ASP A 210 -18.32 1.78 2.13
CA ASP A 210 -17.30 2.53 2.85
C ASP A 210 -15.87 2.10 2.46
N VAL A 211 -14.88 2.88 2.93
CA VAL A 211 -13.46 2.51 2.89
C VAL A 211 -12.95 2.38 4.31
N PHE A 212 -12.70 1.14 4.77
CA PHE A 212 -12.26 0.85 6.14
C PHE A 212 -13.17 1.47 7.21
N GLY A 213 -14.49 1.41 7.02
CA GLY A 213 -15.49 2.03 7.88
C GLY A 213 -15.64 3.55 7.70
N CYS A 214 -14.89 4.18 6.80
CA CYS A 214 -14.93 5.62 6.54
C CYS A 214 -15.90 5.94 5.41
N LYS A 215 -16.67 7.03 5.56
CA LYS A 215 -17.60 7.51 4.55
C LYS A 215 -16.84 8.00 3.31
N VAL A 216 -17.40 7.72 2.14
CA VAL A 216 -16.79 8.00 0.84
C VAL A 216 -17.75 8.78 -0.07
N ASP A 217 -17.23 9.82 -0.72
CA ASP A 217 -17.91 10.51 -1.82
C ASP A 217 -17.31 10.06 -3.17
N LEU A 218 -18.18 9.53 -4.03
CA LEU A 218 -17.86 8.99 -5.35
C LEU A 218 -18.40 9.85 -6.51
N ALA A 219 -19.03 10.98 -6.20
CA ALA A 219 -19.61 11.89 -7.20
C ALA A 219 -18.61 12.94 -7.71
N LYS A 220 -17.58 13.25 -6.91
CA LYS A 220 -16.54 14.23 -7.22
C LYS A 220 -15.58 13.74 -8.32
N LYS A 221 -14.71 14.66 -8.79
CA LYS A 221 -13.69 14.37 -9.81
C LYS A 221 -12.74 13.25 -9.38
N ASP A 222 -12.27 13.31 -8.14
CA ASP A 222 -11.49 12.26 -7.50
C ASP A 222 -12.29 11.77 -6.28
N PRO A 223 -12.20 10.49 -5.89
CA PRO A 223 -12.88 9.97 -4.70
C PRO A 223 -12.38 10.67 -3.43
N GLU A 224 -13.31 10.96 -2.52
CA GLU A 224 -13.00 11.60 -1.25
C GLU A 224 -13.42 10.71 -0.08
N VAL A 225 -12.61 10.67 0.98
CA VAL A 225 -12.84 9.89 2.19
C VAL A 225 -12.90 10.83 3.39
N GLU A 226 -13.95 10.74 4.18
CA GLU A 226 -14.10 11.49 5.43
C GLU A 226 -13.54 10.67 6.59
N THR A 227 -12.47 11.15 7.22
CA THR A 227 -11.77 10.44 8.31
C THR A 227 -10.88 11.36 9.13
N GLU A 228 -10.69 10.99 10.39
CA GLU A 228 -9.80 11.66 11.35
C GLU A 228 -8.30 11.34 11.14
N ARG A 229 -8.01 10.19 10.50
CA ARG A 229 -6.66 9.69 10.22
C ARG A 229 -6.44 9.45 8.75
N VAL A 230 -5.22 9.67 8.32
CA VAL A 230 -4.81 9.41 6.94
C VAL A 230 -4.34 7.96 6.77
N LEU A 231 -4.85 7.26 5.77
CA LEU A 231 -4.47 5.87 5.45
C LEU A 231 -3.61 5.78 4.16
N ALA A 232 -3.05 6.90 3.75
CA ALA A 232 -2.01 7.01 2.73
C ALA A 232 -1.07 8.15 3.11
N HIS A 233 0.00 8.34 2.35
CA HIS A 233 0.80 9.55 2.51
C HIS A 233 -0.05 10.77 2.17
N ALA A 234 -0.14 11.73 3.09
CA ALA A 234 -1.03 12.87 2.97
C ALA A 234 -0.28 14.20 2.88
N GLU A 235 -0.59 14.96 1.85
CA GLU A 235 -0.02 16.27 1.57
C GLU A 235 -0.99 17.35 2.07
N LEU A 236 -0.47 18.29 2.85
CA LEU A 236 -1.22 19.48 3.25
C LEU A 236 -0.99 20.59 2.24
N ASN A 237 -2.03 21.39 1.99
CA ASN A 237 -1.88 22.64 1.26
C ASN A 237 -1.59 23.77 2.27
N ALA A 238 -0.89 24.82 1.86
CA ALA A 238 -0.49 25.92 2.75
C ALA A 238 -1.66 26.68 3.40
N LYS A 239 -2.90 26.49 2.91
CA LYS A 239 -4.10 27.22 3.34
C LYS A 239 -4.92 26.49 4.41
N ALA A 240 -4.85 25.17 4.48
CA ALA A 240 -5.59 24.37 5.46
C ALA A 240 -4.62 23.70 6.43
N GLN A 241 -4.82 23.96 7.72
CA GLN A 241 -3.95 23.49 8.80
C GLN A 241 -4.71 22.53 9.72
N PRO A 242 -5.03 21.30 9.28
CA PRO A 242 -5.49 20.30 10.21
C PRO A 242 -4.38 20.07 11.24
N GLN A 243 -4.76 19.97 12.51
CA GLN A 243 -3.83 19.63 13.58
C GLN A 243 -3.62 18.12 13.57
N LEU A 244 -2.77 17.67 12.64
CA LEU A 244 -2.34 16.28 12.56
C LEU A 244 -1.19 16.03 13.54
N CYS A 245 -1.24 14.87 14.18
CA CYS A 245 -0.18 14.29 14.98
C CYS A 245 0.29 12.99 14.33
N GLY A 246 1.61 12.82 14.21
CA GLY A 246 2.20 11.69 13.51
C GLY A 246 3.59 11.99 12.97
N ASN A 247 4.05 11.13 12.07
CA ASN A 247 5.36 11.29 11.44
C ASN A 247 5.21 11.88 10.02
N LEU A 248 6.23 12.62 9.61
CA LEU A 248 6.43 13.04 8.24
C LEU A 248 7.47 12.13 7.57
N GLU A 249 7.29 11.84 6.28
CA GLU A 249 8.27 11.04 5.53
C GLU A 249 8.58 11.65 4.17
N LEU A 250 9.87 11.79 3.86
CA LEU A 250 10.31 12.13 2.52
C LEU A 250 10.25 10.88 1.63
N LEU A 251 9.29 10.86 0.71
CA LEU A 251 9.17 9.79 -0.28
C LEU A 251 10.22 9.94 -1.39
N ARG A 252 11.01 8.89 -1.61
CA ARG A 252 11.93 8.79 -2.74
C ARG A 252 11.76 7.44 -3.46
N GLY A 253 12.07 7.44 -4.74
CA GLY A 253 12.12 6.23 -5.57
C GLY A 253 12.92 6.51 -6.85
N TRP A 254 13.19 5.46 -7.62
CA TRP A 254 14.08 5.54 -8.79
C TRP A 254 13.70 6.62 -9.81
N ASP A 255 12.41 6.80 -10.08
CA ASP A 255 11.92 7.82 -11.02
C ASP A 255 11.54 9.14 -10.34
N TYR A 256 11.65 9.25 -9.00
CA TYR A 256 11.36 10.51 -8.29
C TYR A 256 12.31 11.66 -8.68
N GLY A 257 13.40 11.35 -9.40
CA GLY A 257 14.38 12.33 -9.87
C GLY A 257 14.23 12.80 -11.33
N LYS A 258 13.31 12.24 -12.13
CA LYS A 258 13.20 12.58 -13.58
C LYS A 258 12.09 13.59 -13.92
N SER A 259 11.17 13.87 -13.00
CA SER A 259 10.15 14.91 -13.12
C SER A 259 9.52 15.20 -11.76
N ASP A 260 9.46 16.49 -11.37
CA ASP A 260 8.54 17.13 -10.42
C ASP A 260 8.27 16.57 -9.01
N HIS A 261 8.84 15.45 -8.59
CA HIS A 261 8.57 14.92 -7.26
C HIS A 261 9.38 15.58 -6.13
N ARG A 262 10.10 16.69 -6.42
CA ARG A 262 10.60 17.64 -5.41
C ARG A 262 9.54 18.68 -4.99
N GLY A 263 8.30 18.55 -5.45
CA GLY A 263 7.31 19.62 -5.39
C GLY A 263 6.65 19.91 -4.04
N ALA A 264 6.82 19.07 -3.01
CA ALA A 264 6.26 19.37 -1.69
C ALA A 264 7.34 20.02 -0.81
N GLU A 265 7.15 21.31 -0.48
CA GLU A 265 8.01 22.03 0.48
C GLU A 265 8.04 21.34 1.85
N ILE A 266 6.95 20.65 2.19
CA ILE A 266 6.78 19.90 3.44
C ILE A 266 6.64 18.41 3.09
N PRO A 267 7.40 17.50 3.71
CA PRO A 267 7.22 16.07 3.50
C PRO A 267 5.80 15.63 3.90
N PRO A 268 5.17 14.68 3.18
CA PRO A 268 3.83 14.24 3.50
C PRO A 268 3.76 13.52 4.86
N TRP A 269 2.59 13.60 5.48
CA TRP A 269 2.25 12.80 6.65
C TRP A 269 2.18 11.32 6.30
N VAL A 270 2.68 10.47 7.18
CA VAL A 270 2.71 9.01 7.01
C VAL A 270 1.33 8.42 7.34
N PRO A 271 0.92 7.30 6.69
CA PRO A 271 -0.25 6.54 7.11
C PRO A 271 -0.32 6.30 8.62
N GLY A 272 -1.47 6.61 9.20
CA GLY A 272 -1.73 6.58 10.64
C GLY A 272 -1.67 7.94 11.31
N SER A 273 -1.11 8.97 10.68
CA SER A 273 -1.19 10.33 11.23
C SER A 273 -2.66 10.73 11.40
N ALA A 274 -3.00 11.28 12.56
CA ALA A 274 -4.38 11.46 13.00
C ALA A 274 -4.61 12.85 13.57
N SER A 275 -5.87 13.29 13.55
CA SER A 275 -6.31 14.57 14.10
C SER A 275 -7.51 14.36 15.03
N GLY A 276 -7.82 15.37 15.85
CA GLY A 276 -8.97 15.32 16.75
C GLY A 276 -10.33 15.41 16.06
N ALA A 277 -10.37 15.81 14.78
CA ALA A 277 -11.58 15.98 13.98
C ALA A 277 -11.48 15.20 12.67
N ALA A 278 -12.62 14.83 12.09
CA ALA A 278 -12.64 14.25 10.75
C ALA A 278 -12.46 15.35 9.68
N TYR A 279 -11.71 15.03 8.64
CA TYR A 279 -11.52 15.88 7.47
C TYR A 279 -11.84 15.10 6.21
N LEU A 280 -12.14 15.83 5.13
CA LEU A 280 -12.39 15.26 3.82
C LEU A 280 -11.08 15.17 3.01
N TRP A 281 -10.67 13.95 2.71
CA TRP A 281 -9.41 13.65 2.04
C TRP A 281 -9.66 13.14 0.63
N ARG A 282 -9.13 13.85 -0.37
CA ARG A 282 -9.14 13.43 -1.77
C ARG A 282 -8.02 12.45 -2.06
N ILE A 283 -8.35 11.33 -2.71
CA ILE A 283 -7.39 10.33 -3.19
C ILE A 283 -6.98 10.67 -4.63
N ASN A 284 -5.72 11.06 -4.83
CA ASN A 284 -5.22 11.44 -6.14
C ASN A 284 -4.78 10.22 -6.99
N ALA A 285 -4.33 10.48 -8.21
CA ALA A 285 -3.90 9.45 -9.16
C ALA A 285 -2.67 8.62 -8.72
N SER A 286 -1.84 9.11 -7.79
CA SER A 286 -0.76 8.32 -7.17
C SER A 286 -1.20 7.55 -5.92
N GLY A 287 -2.46 7.72 -5.51
CA GLY A 287 -3.03 7.22 -4.27
C GLY A 287 -2.49 7.92 -3.02
N HIS A 288 -1.90 9.11 -3.17
CA HIS A 288 -1.66 10.01 -2.04
C HIS A 288 -2.94 10.77 -1.71
N TRP A 289 -3.01 11.26 -0.47
CA TRP A 289 -4.15 12.00 0.02
C TRP A 289 -3.84 13.49 0.05
N SER A 290 -4.84 14.31 -0.20
CA SER A 290 -4.76 15.76 -0.07
C SER A 290 -6.07 16.27 0.51
N LEU A 291 -6.04 17.32 1.32
CA LEU A 291 -7.26 17.93 1.81
C LEU A 291 -8.12 18.41 0.65
N SER A 292 -9.42 18.10 0.72
CA SER A 292 -10.39 18.68 -0.21
C SER A 292 -10.51 20.18 0.05
N SER A 293 -10.48 20.98 -1.02
CA SER A 293 -10.58 22.44 -0.96
C SER A 293 -11.99 22.94 -0.59
N ASP A 294 -12.97 22.05 -0.54
CA ASP A 294 -14.35 22.34 -0.14
C ASP A 294 -14.55 22.22 1.39
N ALA A 295 -13.47 21.92 2.15
CA ALA A 295 -13.49 21.83 3.61
C ALA A 295 -13.20 23.20 4.27
N THR A 296 -14.13 24.14 4.12
CA THR A 296 -14.28 25.33 4.99
C THR A 296 -15.74 25.53 5.31
#